data_AF-A0A346PV33-F1
#
_entry.id   AF-A0A346PV33-F1
#
_cell.length_a   1.000
_cell.length_b   1.000
_cell.length_c   1.000
_cell.angle_alpha   90.00
_cell.angle_beta   90.00
_cell.angle_gamma   90.00
#
_symmetry.space_group_name_H-M   'P 1'
#
loop_
_entity.id
_entity.type
_entity.pdbx_description
1 polymer ?
#
loop_
_entity_poly.entity_id
_entity_poly.type
_entity_poly.pdbx_seq_one_letter_code
_entity_poly.pdbx_strand_id
1 'polypeptide(L)' 'MVDSTDSDPARCRHCGETLEERPQRRVVSSIEDGQVVHRQFCADDCLEAWSE' A
#
# COMPACT_ATOMS: atom_id res chain seq x y z
N MET A 1 20.91 -19.82 6.72
CA MET A 1 19.58 -19.55 7.29
C MET A 1 19.05 -18.33 6.54
N VAL A 2 17.94 -18.46 5.83
CA VAL A 2 17.34 -17.35 5.08
C VAL A 2 16.62 -16.44 6.08
N ASP A 3 17.04 -15.18 6.17
CA ASP A 3 16.14 -14.13 6.62
C ASP A 3 16.15 -13.04 5.55
N SER A 4 15.72 -13.44 4.36
CA SER A 4 15.09 -12.51 3.46
C SER A 4 13.78 -12.13 4.12
N THR A 5 13.85 -11.20 5.08
CA THR A 5 12.80 -10.19 5.23
C THR A 5 12.83 -9.39 3.93
N ASP A 6 12.40 -10.04 2.84
CA ASP A 6 11.89 -9.43 1.63
C ASP A 6 10.54 -8.86 2.07
N SER A 7 10.61 -7.84 2.93
CA SER A 7 9.47 -7.01 3.24
C SER A 7 9.24 -6.29 1.94
N ASP A 8 8.47 -6.91 1.05
CA ASP A 8 8.16 -6.38 -0.27
C ASP A 8 7.84 -4.89 -0.07
N PRO A 9 8.66 -4.01 -0.64
CA PRO A 9 8.68 -2.62 -0.23
C PRO A 9 7.26 -2.10 -0.41
N ALA A 10 6.67 -1.65 0.70
CA ALA A 10 5.33 -1.10 0.69
C ALA A 10 5.26 -0.07 -0.43
N ARG A 11 4.47 -0.32 -1.48
CA ARG A 11 4.40 0.54 -2.66
C ARG A 11 3.02 1.14 -2.77
N CYS A 12 2.97 2.40 -3.17
CA CYS A 12 1.72 3.08 -3.42
C CYS A 12 0.97 2.34 -4.53
N ARG A 13 -0.25 1.91 -4.28
CA ARG A 13 -1.07 1.23 -5.29
C ARG A 13 -1.45 2.14 -6.45
N HIS A 14 -1.54 3.45 -6.20
CA HIS A 14 -1.91 4.45 -7.19
C HIS A 14 -0.73 4.83 -8.11
N CYS A 15 0.39 5.29 -7.54
CA CYS A 15 1.53 5.78 -8.33
C CYS A 15 2.74 4.82 -8.42
N GLY A 16 2.77 3.75 -7.63
CA GLY A 16 3.89 2.79 -7.57
C GLY A 16 5.11 3.24 -6.77
N GLU A 17 5.05 4.42 -6.14
CA GLU A 17 6.15 4.99 -5.35
C GLU A 17 6.42 4.18 -4.08
N THR A 18 7.69 4.06 -3.70
CA THR A 18 8.14 3.34 -2.51
C THR A 18 7.73 4.09 -1.23
N LEU A 19 7.03 3.40 -0.34
CA LEU A 19 6.52 3.91 0.94
C LEU A 19 7.45 3.63 2.11
N GLU A 20 8.56 2.91 1.90
CA GLU A 20 9.54 2.58 2.94
C GLU A 20 10.06 3.83 3.66
N GLU A 21 10.24 4.93 2.92
CA GLU A 21 10.71 6.20 3.46
C GLU A 21 9.57 7.12 3.94
N ARG A 22 8.31 6.65 3.89
CA ARG A 22 7.13 7.46 4.24
C ARG A 22 6.46 6.94 5.53
N PRO A 23 6.75 7.55 6.70
CA PRO A 23 6.07 7.20 7.94
C PRO A 23 4.56 7.54 7.91
N GLN A 24 4.15 8.41 6.98
CA GLN A 24 2.77 8.89 6.82
C GLN A 24 1.94 8.04 5.83
N ARG A 25 2.42 6.87 5.43
CA ARG A 25 1.68 6.01 4.49
C ARG A 25 0.29 5.65 5.02
N ARG A 26 -0.71 5.69 4.15
CA ARG A 26 -2.08 5.28 4.46
C ARG A 26 -2.29 3.85 4.02
N VAL A 27 -2.88 3.03 4.87
CA VAL A 27 -3.27 1.66 4.53
C VAL A 27 -4.78 1.58 4.60
N VAL A 28 -5.41 1.30 3.47
CA VAL A 28 -6.84 1.09 3.34
C VAL A 28 -7.09 -0.39 3.14
N SER A 29 -8.04 -0.93 3.89
CA SER A 29 -8.41 -2.34 3.78
C SER A 29 -9.81 -2.40 3.16
N SER A 30 -9.89 -2.88 1.92
CA SER A 30 -11.15 -3.09 1.22
C SER A 30 -11.48 -4.58 1.20
N ILE A 31 -12.75 -4.94 1.05
CA ILE A 31 -13.15 -6.33 0.84
C ILE A 31 -13.47 -6.52 -0.64
N GLU A 32 -12.68 -7.35 -1.31
CA GLU A 32 -12.86 -7.71 -2.72
C GLU A 32 -13.10 -9.22 -2.80
N ASP A 33 -14.21 -9.64 -3.39
CA ASP A 33 -14.56 -11.06 -3.55
C ASP A 33 -14.57 -11.84 -2.21
N GLY A 34 -14.96 -11.18 -1.11
CA GLY A 34 -14.96 -11.75 0.23
C GLY A 34 -13.56 -11.86 0.88
N GLN A 35 -12.54 -11.31 0.25
CA GLN A 35 -11.16 -11.30 0.71
C GLN A 35 -10.77 -9.89 1.17
N VAL A 36 -10.08 -9.79 2.30
CA VAL A 36 -9.56 -8.52 2.79
C VAL A 36 -8.30 -8.17 1.99
N VAL A 37 -8.34 -7.09 1.24
CA VAL A 37 -7.23 -6.58 0.45
C VAL A 37 -6.71 -5.31 1.09
N HIS A 38 -5.46 -5.35 1.52
CA HIS A 38 -4.75 -4.20 2.07
C HIS A 38 -4.07 -3.43 0.94
N ARG A 39 -4.54 -2.21 0.69
CA ARG A 39 -3.96 -1.29 -0.28
C ARG A 39 -3.22 -0.19 0.45
N GLN A 40 -2.00 0.09 0.01
CA GLN A 40 -1.15 1.10 0.61
C GLN A 40 -1.04 2.31 -0.32
N PHE A 41 -1.10 3.50 0.24
CA PHE A 41 -1.04 4.77 -0.49
C PHE A 41 -0.02 5.71 0.14
N CYS A 42 0.69 6.46 -0.71
CA CYS A 42 1.75 7.39 -0.27
C CYS A 42 1.23 8.67 0.37
N ALA A 43 -0.03 9.02 0.09
CA ALA A 43 -0.72 10.19 0.60
C ALA A 43 -2.23 9.99 0.44
N ASP A 44 -3.00 10.80 1.17
CA ASP A 44 -4.44 10.88 1.02
C ASP A 44 -4.83 11.31 -0.41
N ASP A 45 -4.07 12.20 -1.08
CA ASP A 45 -4.32 12.57 -2.50
C ASP A 45 -4.32 11.37 -3.45
N CYS A 46 -3.42 10.40 -3.24
CA CYS A 46 -3.37 9.18 -4.05
C CYS A 46 -4.49 8.21 -3.72
N LEU A 47 -5.02 8.25 -2.50
CA LEU A 47 -6.21 7.51 -2.13
C LEU A 47 -7.46 8.15 -2.76
N GLU A 48 -7.57 9.48 -2.73
CA GLU A 48 -8.69 10.23 -3.30
C GLU A 48 -8.73 10.17 -4.84
N ALA A 49 -7.56 10.20 -5.49
CA ALA A 49 -7.44 10.02 -6.93
C ALA A 49 -7.75 8.57 -7.36
N TRP A 50 -7.61 7.62 -6.45
CA TRP A 50 -7.91 6.22 -6.71
C TRP A 50 -9.42 5.98 -6.56
N SER A 51 -10.12 6.12 -7.68
CA SER A 51 -11.53 5.77 -7.83
C SER A 51 -11.70 4.26 -8.07
N GLU A 52 -12.25 3.55 -7.07
CA GLU A 52 -12.68 2.13 -7.14
C GLU A 52 -13.79 1.90 -8.18
#